data_AF-A0A916I413-F1
#
_entry.id   AF-A0A916I413-F1
#
_cell.length_a   1.000
_cell.length_b   1.000
_cell.length_c   1.000
_cell.angle_alpha   90.00
_cell.angle_beta   90.00
_cell.angle_gamma   90.00
#
_symmetry.space_group_name_H-M   'P 1'
#
loop_
_entity.id
_entity.type
_entity.pdbx_description
1 polymer ?
#
loop_
_entity_poly.entity_id
_entity_poly.type
_entity_poly.pdbx_seq_one_letter_code
_entity_poly.pdbx_strand_id
1 'polypeptide(L)' 'MNAVTEMSPFNFTDNAANKVRELIQEEGNAELKLRVFVTGGGCSGFQYGFTFDEIQNED' A
#
# COMPACT_ATOMS: atom_id res chain seq x y z
N MET A 1 -16.22 14.58 22.66
CA MET A 1 -15.43 15.48 21.79
C MET A 1 -15.01 14.64 20.60
N ASN A 2 -15.70 14.77 19.47
CA ASN A 2 -15.45 13.93 18.30
C ASN A 2 -14.30 14.57 17.51
N ALA A 3 -13.10 13.98 17.65
CA ALA A 3 -11.99 14.30 16.78
C ALA A 3 -12.30 13.72 15.40
N VAL A 4 -12.77 14.56 14.49
CA VAL A 4 -12.65 14.29 13.07
C VAL A 4 -11.16 14.39 12.74
N THR A 5 -10.48 13.25 12.75
CA THR A 5 -9.09 13.15 12.35
C THR A 5 -8.99 13.60 10.89
N GLU A 6 -8.35 14.74 10.63
CA GLU A 6 -7.98 15.15 9.28
C GLU A 6 -7.02 14.09 8.73
N MET A 7 -7.56 13.14 7.97
CA MET A 7 -6.75 12.21 7.19
C MET A 7 -6.06 13.00 6.08
N SER A 8 -4.78 13.28 6.28
CA SER A 8 -3.92 13.76 5.20
C SER A 8 -4.07 12.84 3.99
N PRO A 9 -4.27 13.36 2.78
CA PRO A 9 -4.37 12.52 1.59
C PRO A 9 -3.11 11.67 1.46
N PHE A 10 -3.30 10.37 1.27
CA PHE A 10 -2.21 9.43 1.01
C PHE A 10 -1.47 9.89 -0.25
N ASN A 11 -0.23 10.35 -0.08
CA ASN A 11 0.58 10.86 -1.18
C ASN A 11 1.28 9.69 -1.88
N PHE A 12 0.69 9.24 -2.97
CA PHE A 12 1.30 8.26 -3.85
C PHE A 12 2.01 8.99 -5.00
N THR A 13 3.34 9.00 -4.96
CA THR A 13 4.14 9.77 -5.92
C THR A 13 4.13 9.15 -7.32
N ASP A 14 4.37 9.97 -8.35
CA ASP A 14 4.48 9.49 -9.74
C ASP A 14 5.56 8.42 -9.90
N ASN A 15 6.69 8.56 -9.18
CA ASN A 15 7.76 7.55 -9.18
C ASN A 15 7.29 6.21 -8.61
N ALA A 16 6.49 6.23 -7.53
CA ALA A 16 5.92 5.01 -6.96
C ALA A 16 4.93 4.36 -7.93
N ALA A 17 4.07 5.16 -8.59
CA ALA A 17 3.14 4.68 -9.60
C ALA A 17 3.84 4.02 -10.79
N ASN A 18 4.91 4.66 -11.29
CA ASN A 18 5.71 4.11 -12.38
C ASN A 18 6.39 2.79 -11.98
N LYS A 19 6.96 2.71 -10.78
CA LYS A 19 7.60 1.47 -10.32
C LYS A 19 6.59 0.34 -10.13
N VAL A 20 5.42 0.62 -9.58
CA VAL A 20 4.35 -0.38 -9.41
C VAL A 20 3.84 -0.87 -10.76
N ARG A 21 3.66 0.04 -11.73
CA ARG A 21 3.27 -0.32 -13.10
C ARG A 21 4.31 -1.20 -13.77
N GLU A 22 5.60 -0.91 -13.61
CA GLU A 22 6.70 -1.74 -14.13
C GLU A 22 6.60 -3.16 -13.56
N LEU A 23 6.49 -3.30 -12.23
CA LEU A 23 6.40 -4.62 -11.57
C LEU A 23 5.19 -5.43 -12.05
N ILE A 24 4.03 -4.79 -12.22
CA ILE A 24 2.82 -5.43 -12.78
C ILE A 24 3.05 -5.93 -14.22
N GLN A 25 3.78 -5.18 -15.03
CA GLN A 25 4.11 -5.56 -16.40
C GLN A 25 5.13 -6.70 -16.45
N GLU A 26 6.12 -6.71 -15.55
CA GLU A 26 7.10 -7.79 -15.43
C GLU A 26 6.42 -9.13 -15.08
N GLU A 27 5.42 -9.10 -14.19
CA GLU A 27 4.62 -10.29 -13.84
C GLU A 27 3.61 -10.69 -14.92
N GLY A 28 3.34 -9.81 -15.90
CA GLY A 28 2.39 -10.07 -16.97
C GLY A 28 0.93 -10.20 -16.52
N ASN A 29 0.59 -9.79 -15.29
CA ASN A 29 -0.74 -9.93 -14.71
C ASN A 29 -1.32 -8.56 -14.32
N ALA A 30 -2.23 -8.05 -15.15
CA ALA A 30 -2.89 -6.77 -14.91
C ALA A 30 -3.92 -6.80 -13.76
N GLU A 31 -4.25 -7.97 -13.21
CA GLU A 31 -5.18 -8.12 -12.09
C GLU A 31 -4.50 -7.91 -10.73
N LEU A 32 -3.16 -7.84 -10.70
CA LEU A 32 -2.39 -7.57 -9.47
C LEU A 32 -2.69 -6.18 -8.92
N LYS A 33 -2.98 -6.13 -7.62
CA LYS A 33 -3.23 -4.92 -6.84
C LYS A 33 -2.14 -4.75 -5.81
N LEU A 34 -1.64 -3.53 -5.65
CA LEU A 34 -0.70 -3.21 -4.57
C LEU A 34 -1.45 -3.15 -3.24
N ARG A 35 -1.08 -4.02 -2.30
CA ARG A 35 -1.52 -3.96 -0.91
C ARG A 35 -0.42 -3.34 -0.05
N VAL A 36 -0.78 -2.30 0.68
CA VAL A 36 0.04 -1.72 1.75
C VAL A 36 -0.48 -2.27 3.07
N PHE A 37 0.42 -2.72 3.94
CA PHE A 37 0.04 -3.23 5.25
C PHE A 37 0.99 -2.71 6.33
N VAL A 38 0.47 -2.63 7.55
CA VAL A 38 1.24 -2.17 8.72
C VAL A 38 1.36 -3.34 9.69
N THR A 39 2.57 -3.63 10.15
CA THR A 39 2.84 -4.64 11.18
C THR A 39 3.46 -4.00 12.42
N GLY A 40 3.19 -4.58 13.58
CA GLY A 40 3.82 -4.16 14.83
C GLY A 40 5.27 -4.64 14.91
N GLY A 41 6.19 -3.76 15.31
CA GLY A 41 7.63 -4.02 15.48
C GLY A 41 8.12 -4.13 16.91
N GLY A 42 7.22 -4.23 17.88
CA GLY A 42 7.57 -4.14 19.29
C GLY A 42 8.08 -2.74 19.66
N CYS A 43 9.20 -2.66 20.39
CA CYS A 43 9.74 -1.39 20.91
C CYS A 43 10.16 -0.39 19.82
N SER A 44 10.35 -0.84 18.58
CA SER A 44 10.78 -0.01 17.46
C SER A 44 9.63 0.68 16.70
N GLY A 45 8.36 0.41 17.06
CA GLY A 45 7.18 1.05 16.45
C GLY A 45 6.54 0.19 15.36
N PHE A 46 6.09 0.81 14.27
CA PHE A 46 5.39 0.15 13.15
C PHE A 46 6.32 -0.10 11.96
N GLN A 47 6.14 -1.23 11.28
CA GLN A 47 6.74 -1.47 9.96
C GLN A 47 5.66 -1.35 8.91
N TYR A 48 6.04 -0.83 7.75
CA TYR A 48 5.19 -0.74 6.57
C TYR A 48 5.71 -1.74 5.54
N GLY A 49 4.80 -2.56 5.01
CA GLY A 49 5.08 -3.55 3.99
C GLY A 49 4.22 -3.36 2.74
N PHE A 50 4.70 -3.91 1.64
CA PHE A 50 4.04 -3.87 0.33
C PHE A 50 3.99 -5.30 -0.22
N THR A 51 2.86 -5.68 -0.80
CA THR A 51 2.72 -6.93 -1.55
C THR A 51 1.78 -6.73 -2.74
N PHE A 52 1.82 -7.62 -3.71
CA PHE A 52 0.78 -7.74 -4.71
C PHE A 52 -0.21 -8.82 -4.32
N ASP A 53 -1.49 -8.58 -4.61
CA ASP A 53 -2.59 -9.52 -4.38
C ASP A 53 -3.59 -9.39 -5.55
N GLU A 54 -4.24 -10.49 -5.92
CA GLU A 54 -5.28 -10.48 -6.95
C GLU A 54 -6.65 -10.14 -6.33
N ILE A 55 -6.81 -10.46 -5.06
CA ILE A 55 -8.07 -10.29 -4.34
C ILE A 55 -7.99 -9.00 -3.52
N GLN A 56 -9.01 -8.16 -3.70
CA GLN A 56 -9.21 -7.07 -2.77
C GLN A 56 -9.79 -7.65 -1.47
N ASN A 57 -9.01 -7.59 -0.39
CA ASN A 57 -9.48 -7.99 0.92
C ASN A 57 -10.40 -6.90 1.51
N GLU A 58 -11.33 -7.29 2.39
CA GLU A 58 -12.33 -6.42 3.01
C GLU A 58 -11.76 -5.52 4.15
N ASP A 59 -10.48 -5.12 4.06
CA ASP A 59 -9.75 -4.38 5.11
C ASP A 59 -10.56 -3.20 5.71
#